data_AF-A0A1Q4R2N1-F1
#
_entry.id   AF-A0A1Q4R2N1-F1
#
_cell.length_a   1.000
_cell.length_b   1.000
_cell.length_c   1.000
_cell.angle_alpha   90.00
_cell.angle_beta   90.00
_cell.angle_gamma   90.00
#
_symmetry.space_group_name_H-M   'P 1'
#
loop_
_entity.id
_entity.type
_entity.pdbx_description
1 polymer ?
#
loop_
_entity_poly.entity_id
_entity_poly.type
_entity_poly.pdbx_seq_one_letter_code
_entity_poly.pdbx_strand_id
1 'polypeptide(L)'
;MFNFSGKRPDDLGVTDGKLKACPGTPNCVCSQSDRPQEKIDPLPAVSLDQVRQVVEGMEGSTIMEQTDNYLYAEFKTKLMGFVDDVEFFHDGNAIQVRSASRLGKSDLGVNRDRVEAIRGALK
;
A
#
# COMPACT_ATOMS: atom_id res chain seq x y z
N MET A 1 21.00 -11.05 10.21
CA MET A 1 19.79 -10.27 9.89
C MET A 1 18.60 -11.19 10.08
N PHE A 2 17.69 -10.87 10.99
CA PHE A 2 16.41 -11.56 11.05
C PHE A 2 15.56 -11.10 9.85
N ASN A 3 14.95 -12.01 9.11
CA ASN A 3 14.17 -11.69 7.91
C ASN A 3 12.71 -12.07 8.17
N PHE A 4 11.92 -11.13 8.68
CA PHE A 4 10.49 -11.31 8.95
C PHE A 4 9.64 -10.85 7.75
N SER A 5 9.99 -11.31 6.54
CA SER A 5 9.33 -10.86 5.32
C SER A 5 7.91 -11.41 5.15
N GLY A 6 7.56 -12.50 5.82
CA GLY A 6 6.31 -13.24 5.52
C GLY A 6 6.27 -13.81 4.10
N LYS A 7 5.17 -14.49 3.77
CA LYS A 7 4.87 -14.92 2.40
C LYS A 7 4.10 -13.81 1.70
N ARG A 8 4.46 -13.47 0.46
CA ARG A 8 3.65 -12.59 -0.39
C ARG A 8 2.26 -13.22 -0.60
N PRO A 9 1.15 -12.48 -0.42
CA PRO A 9 -0.17 -12.98 -0.77
C PRO A 9 -0.26 -13.28 -2.27
N ASP A 10 -0.98 -14.33 -2.65
CA ASP A 10 -1.19 -14.76 -4.05
C ASP A 10 -2.48 -14.21 -4.66
N ASP A 11 -3.19 -13.37 -3.91
CA ASP A 11 -4.49 -12.77 -4.22
C ASP A 11 -4.44 -11.23 -4.18
N LEU A 12 -3.27 -10.63 -4.41
CA LEU A 12 -3.13 -9.19 -4.65
C LEU A 12 -3.62 -8.85 -6.06
N GLY A 13 -4.01 -7.59 -6.27
CA GLY A 13 -4.57 -7.09 -7.52
C GLY A 13 -5.97 -6.50 -7.34
N VAL A 14 -6.55 -6.11 -8.47
CA VAL A 14 -7.91 -5.56 -8.54
C VAL A 14 -8.89 -6.68 -8.89
N THR A 15 -9.88 -6.91 -8.04
CA THR A 15 -11.00 -7.82 -8.30
C THR A 15 -12.31 -7.04 -8.18
N ASP A 16 -13.16 -7.09 -9.21
CA ASP A 16 -14.44 -6.36 -9.25
C ASP A 16 -14.33 -4.87 -8.89
N GLY A 17 -13.27 -4.21 -9.38
CA GLY A 17 -13.01 -2.78 -9.13
C GLY A 17 -12.57 -2.47 -7.69
N LYS A 18 -12.12 -3.48 -6.93
CA LYS A 18 -11.67 -3.32 -5.55
C LYS A 18 -10.30 -3.94 -5.32
N LEU A 19 -9.53 -3.27 -4.47
CA LEU A 19 -8.33 -3.84 -3.85
C LEU A 19 -8.75 -4.89 -2.81
N LYS A 20 -7.81 -5.79 -2.49
CA LYS A 20 -8.02 -6.80 -1.44
C LYS A 20 -8.45 -6.14 -0.12
N ALA A 21 -9.42 -6.72 0.58
CA ALA A 21 -9.82 -6.21 1.89
C ALA A 21 -8.69 -6.34 2.94
N CYS A 22 -8.64 -5.41 3.89
CA CYS A 22 -7.77 -5.58 5.06
C CYS A 22 -8.20 -6.80 5.89
N PRO A 23 -7.26 -7.55 6.50
CA PRO A 23 -7.59 -8.78 7.23
C PRO A 23 -8.20 -8.54 8.62
N GLY A 24 -8.45 -7.29 9.04
CA GLY A 24 -9.00 -6.99 10.38
C GLY A 24 -7.96 -6.73 11.47
N THR A 25 -6.67 -6.73 11.13
CA THR A 25 -5.57 -6.39 12.03
C THR A 25 -5.14 -4.92 11.83
N PRO A 26 -4.69 -4.21 12.89
CA PRO A 26 -4.38 -2.78 12.79
C PRO A 26 -3.14 -2.43 11.95
N ASN A 27 -2.44 -3.42 11.39
CA ASN A 27 -1.34 -3.24 10.44
C ASN A 27 -1.82 -3.24 8.97
N CYS A 28 -3.00 -2.70 8.71
CA CYS A 28 -3.52 -2.55 7.36
C CYS A 28 -4.42 -1.32 7.27
N VAL A 29 -4.22 -0.53 6.21
CA VAL A 29 -5.15 0.53 5.81
C VAL A 29 -5.59 0.35 4.37
N CYS A 30 -6.84 0.72 4.08
CA CYS A 30 -7.44 0.64 2.75
C CYS A 30 -8.48 1.75 2.55
N SER A 31 -8.42 2.44 1.41
CA SER A 31 -9.36 3.52 1.10
C SER A 31 -10.77 3.06 0.79
N GLN A 32 -10.93 1.78 0.45
CA GLN A 32 -12.20 1.12 0.20
C GLN A 32 -12.74 0.37 1.44
N SER A 33 -12.13 0.55 2.62
CA SER A 33 -12.62 -0.06 3.86
C SER A 33 -13.69 0.80 4.54
N ASP A 34 -14.76 0.15 4.99
CA ASP A 34 -15.81 0.76 5.82
C ASP A 34 -15.47 0.72 7.31
N ARG A 35 -14.39 0.02 7.71
CA ARG A 35 -13.99 -0.08 9.12
C ARG A 35 -13.13 1.12 9.52
N PRO A 36 -13.55 1.93 10.52
CA PRO A 36 -12.87 3.19 10.85
C PRO A 36 -11.37 3.06 11.12
N GLN A 37 -10.92 1.94 11.71
CA GLN A 37 -9.51 1.75 12.07
C GLN A 37 -8.60 1.49 10.86
N GLU A 38 -9.17 0.92 9.80
CA GLU A 38 -8.46 0.59 8.55
C GLU A 38 -8.67 1.65 7.47
N LYS A 39 -9.71 2.48 7.61
CA LYS A 39 -10.05 3.47 6.61
C LYS A 39 -8.96 4.53 6.47
N ILE A 40 -8.63 4.87 5.24
CA ILE A 40 -7.74 5.97 4.87
C ILE A 40 -8.30 6.68 3.63
N ASP A 41 -8.00 7.95 3.42
CA ASP A 41 -8.54 8.62 2.24
C ASP A 41 -7.84 8.12 0.95
N PRO A 42 -8.54 8.04 -0.19
CA PRO A 42 -7.89 7.75 -1.48
C PRO A 42 -6.90 8.87 -1.83
N LEU A 43 -5.83 8.57 -2.57
CA LEU A 43 -4.89 9.59 -3.06
C LEU A 43 -5.56 10.43 -4.17
N PRO A 44 -5.09 11.67 -4.44
CA PRO A 44 -5.67 12.51 -5.50
C PRO A 44 -5.71 11.82 -6.87
N ALA A 45 -6.55 12.35 -7.76
CA ALA A 45 -6.69 11.90 -9.15
C ALA A 45 -5.45 12.28 -9.99
N VAL A 46 -4.37 11.52 -9.80
CA VAL A 46 -3.10 11.64 -10.52
C VAL A 46 -2.84 10.37 -11.33
N SER A 47 -1.89 10.42 -12.26
CA SER A 47 -1.46 9.22 -12.98
C SER A 47 -0.72 8.24 -12.06
N LEU A 48 -0.79 6.94 -12.36
CA LEU A 48 0.00 5.93 -11.66
C LEU A 48 1.50 6.10 -11.88
N ASP A 49 1.92 6.72 -12.98
CA ASP A 49 3.32 7.07 -13.19
C ASP A 49 3.82 8.10 -12.17
N GLN A 50 3.00 9.09 -11.80
CA GLN A 50 3.33 10.02 -10.72
C GLN A 50 3.43 9.30 -9.37
N VAL A 51 2.49 8.39 -9.08
CA VAL A 51 2.54 7.56 -7.86
C VAL A 51 3.81 6.72 -7.84
N ARG A 52 4.14 6.07 -8.97
CA ARG A 52 5.36 5.27 -9.10
C ARG A 52 6.61 6.10 -8.84
N GLN A 53 6.74 7.28 -9.46
CA GLN A 53 7.90 8.14 -9.26
C GLN A 53 8.10 8.53 -7.78
N VAL A 54 7.00 8.83 -7.08
CA VAL A 54 7.05 9.09 -5.63
C VAL A 54 7.50 7.83 -4.88
N VAL A 55 6.89 6.69 -5.15
CA VAL A 55 7.18 5.42 -4.46
C VAL A 55 8.63 4.97 -4.68
N GLU A 56 9.16 5.04 -5.90
CA GLU A 56 10.56 4.70 -6.23
C GLU A 56 11.58 5.57 -5.48
N GLY A 57 11.20 6.80 -5.13
CA GLY A 57 12.03 7.70 -4.33
C GLY A 57 12.02 7.40 -2.82
N MET A 58 11.13 6.53 -2.34
CA MET A 58 11.02 6.20 -0.93
C MET A 58 12.00 5.09 -0.52
N GLU A 59 12.54 5.23 0.68
CA GLU A 59 13.48 4.24 1.21
C GLU A 59 12.83 2.85 1.38
N GLY A 60 13.51 1.83 0.84
CA GLY A 60 13.10 0.44 1.00
C GLY A 60 11.91 0.03 0.14
N SER A 61 11.47 0.86 -0.80
CA SER A 61 10.44 0.51 -1.77
C SER A 61 11.00 -0.35 -2.92
N THR A 62 10.16 -1.15 -3.54
CA THR A 62 10.46 -1.86 -4.79
C THR A 62 9.17 -2.00 -5.58
N ILE A 63 9.15 -1.52 -6.82
CA ILE A 63 8.01 -1.71 -7.72
C ILE A 63 8.01 -3.16 -8.20
N MET A 64 6.88 -3.84 -7.98
CA MET A 64 6.72 -5.24 -8.32
C MET A 64 5.93 -5.43 -9.61
N GLU A 65 4.95 -4.56 -9.84
CA GLU A 65 4.07 -4.60 -11.00
C GLU A 65 3.52 -3.21 -11.29
N GLN A 66 3.40 -2.88 -12.57
CA GLN A 66 2.69 -1.69 -13.05
C GLN A 66 1.91 -2.06 -14.32
N THR A 67 0.67 -1.61 -14.36
CA THR A 67 -0.22 -1.64 -15.53
C THR A 67 -0.84 -0.24 -15.73
N ASP A 68 -1.76 -0.11 -16.67
CA ASP A 68 -2.44 1.17 -16.95
C ASP A 68 -3.27 1.69 -15.77
N ASN A 69 -3.83 0.80 -14.94
CA ASN A 69 -4.72 1.18 -13.83
C ASN A 69 -4.34 0.56 -12.48
N TYR A 70 -3.25 -0.20 -12.39
CA TYR A 70 -2.79 -0.80 -11.14
C TYR A 70 -1.27 -0.69 -10.96
N LEU A 71 -0.83 -0.42 -9.73
CA LEU A 71 0.57 -0.40 -9.32
C LEU A 71 0.70 -1.16 -7.99
N TYR A 72 1.67 -2.06 -7.92
CA TYR A 72 2.01 -2.79 -6.70
C TYR A 72 3.49 -2.58 -6.34
N ALA A 73 3.73 -2.25 -5.08
CA ALA A 73 5.05 -2.07 -4.51
C ALA A 73 5.19 -2.82 -3.18
N GLU A 74 6.42 -3.27 -2.90
CA GLU A 74 6.83 -3.77 -1.59
C GLU A 74 7.61 -2.68 -0.84
N PHE A 75 7.38 -2.55 0.46
CA PHE A 75 8.20 -1.72 1.36
C PHE A 75 8.86 -2.61 2.40
N LYS A 76 10.20 -2.61 2.46
CA LYS A 76 10.98 -3.40 3.41
C LYS A 76 11.65 -2.55 4.47
N THR A 77 11.39 -2.86 5.75
CA THR A 77 12.06 -2.18 6.87
C THR A 77 13.49 -2.70 7.10
N LYS A 78 14.45 -1.78 7.31
CA LYS A 78 15.89 -2.12 7.43
C LYS A 78 16.25 -2.94 8.68
N LEU A 79 15.56 -2.71 9.80
CA LEU A 79 15.96 -3.28 11.09
C LEU A 79 15.47 -4.74 11.29
N MET A 80 14.23 -5.03 10.87
CA MET A 80 13.57 -6.32 11.11
C MET A 80 13.18 -7.06 9.82
N GLY A 81 13.26 -6.41 8.66
CA GLY A 81 12.91 -7.03 7.38
C GLY A 81 11.42 -7.31 7.21
N PHE A 82 10.55 -6.63 7.97
CA PHE A 82 9.11 -6.65 7.68
C PHE A 82 8.87 -6.09 6.29
N VAL A 83 7.99 -6.77 5.55
CA VAL A 83 7.56 -6.35 4.22
C VAL A 83 6.08 -5.98 4.28
N ASP A 84 5.79 -4.79 3.78
CA ASP A 84 4.44 -4.30 3.57
C ASP A 84 4.13 -4.35 2.06
N ASP A 85 2.95 -4.86 1.74
CA ASP A 85 2.41 -4.86 0.38
C ASP A 85 1.55 -3.60 0.21
N VAL A 86 1.89 -2.79 -0.80
CA VAL A 86 1.23 -1.51 -1.07
C VAL A 86 0.69 -1.51 -2.49
N GLU A 87 -0.63 -1.35 -2.61
CA GLU A 87 -1.36 -1.44 -3.87
C GLU A 87 -2.05 -0.10 -4.16
N PHE A 88 -2.01 0.31 -5.42
CA PHE A 88 -2.68 1.51 -5.93
C PHE A 88 -3.53 1.13 -7.13
N PHE A 89 -4.77 1.57 -7.13
CA PHE A 89 -5.73 1.31 -8.21
C PHE A 89 -6.36 2.63 -8.65
N HIS A 90 -6.20 2.98 -9.93
CA HIS A 90 -6.86 4.15 -10.50
C HIS A 90 -8.30 3.76 -10.92
N ASP A 91 -9.30 4.23 -10.16
CA ASP A 91 -10.71 3.86 -10.40
C ASP A 91 -11.44 4.77 -11.41
N GLY A 92 -10.73 5.78 -11.92
CA GLY A 92 -11.25 6.80 -12.85
C GLY A 92 -11.51 8.15 -12.19
N ASN A 93 -11.70 8.17 -10.87
CA ASN A 93 -11.95 9.38 -10.08
C ASN A 93 -10.82 9.69 -9.10
N ALA A 94 -10.14 8.66 -8.59
CA ALA A 94 -9.05 8.78 -7.63
C ALA A 94 -8.12 7.57 -7.71
N ILE A 95 -7.01 7.64 -6.97
CA ILE A 95 -6.18 6.47 -6.70
C ILE A 95 -6.65 5.84 -5.38
N GLN A 96 -7.34 4.70 -5.49
CA GLN A 96 -7.60 3.82 -4.36
C GLN A 96 -6.30 3.21 -3.89
N VAL A 97 -6.13 3.06 -2.58
CA VAL A 97 -4.86 2.63 -1.97
C VAL A 97 -5.09 1.63 -0.85
N ARG A 98 -4.20 0.64 -0.79
CA ARG A 98 -4.07 -0.30 0.33
C ARG A 98 -2.61 -0.41 0.73
N SER A 99 -2.33 -0.41 2.02
CA SER A 99 -0.99 -0.68 2.58
C SER A 99 -1.14 -1.68 3.72
N ALA A 100 -0.49 -2.83 3.63
CA ALA A 100 -0.68 -3.93 4.59
C ALA A 100 0.61 -4.69 4.89
N SER A 101 0.90 -4.92 6.17
CA SER A 101 2.02 -5.75 6.58
C SER A 101 1.73 -7.25 6.39
N ARG A 102 2.71 -8.02 5.92
CA ARG A 102 2.58 -9.48 5.78
C ARG A 102 2.58 -10.24 7.09
N LEU A 103 3.24 -9.70 8.10
CA LEU A 103 3.40 -10.30 9.42
C LEU A 103 3.10 -9.29 10.53
N GLY A 104 2.88 -9.83 11.73
CA GLY A 104 2.57 -9.05 12.91
C GLY A 104 1.08 -8.73 13.04
N LYS A 105 0.73 -8.10 14.16
CA LYS A 105 -0.63 -7.63 14.44
C LYS A 105 -0.71 -6.12 14.50
N SER A 106 0.40 -5.41 14.68
CA SER A 106 0.47 -3.96 14.73
C SER A 106 1.77 -3.52 14.07
N ASP A 107 1.69 -2.41 13.34
CA ASP A 107 2.80 -1.72 12.69
C ASP A 107 3.04 -0.33 13.32
N LEU A 108 2.35 -0.03 14.44
CA LEU A 108 2.36 1.28 15.10
C LEU A 108 1.95 2.45 14.19
N GLY A 109 1.13 2.19 13.16
CA GLY A 109 0.64 3.21 12.23
C GLY A 109 1.51 3.41 10.98
N VAL A 110 2.61 2.67 10.81
CA VAL A 110 3.53 2.80 9.68
C VAL A 110 2.83 2.74 8.32
N ASN A 111 1.85 1.84 8.12
CA ASN A 111 1.10 1.77 6.87
C ASN A 111 0.28 3.03 6.59
N ARG A 112 -0.30 3.65 7.62
CA ARG A 112 -1.02 4.92 7.49
C ARG A 112 -0.07 6.06 7.17
N ASP A 113 1.01 6.18 7.93
CA ASP A 113 2.02 7.24 7.76
C ASP A 113 2.63 7.19 6.36
N ARG A 114 2.85 5.99 5.82
CA ARG A 114 3.33 5.79 4.45
C ARG A 114 2.38 6.38 3.42
N VAL A 115 1.10 6.04 3.50
CA VAL A 115 0.10 6.53 2.53
C VAL A 115 -0.03 8.05 2.61
N GLU A 116 0.03 8.63 3.82
CA GLU A 116 -0.01 10.08 3.99
C GLU A 116 1.28 10.77 3.50
N ALA A 117 2.45 10.14 3.64
CA ALA A 117 3.69 10.64 3.06
C ALA A 117 3.63 10.65 1.52
N ILE A 118 3.11 9.58 0.92
CA ILE A 118 2.88 9.51 -0.54
C ILE A 118 1.91 10.62 -0.95
N ARG A 119 0.78 10.78 -0.25
CA ARG A 119 -0.18 11.87 -0.51
C ARG A 119 0.49 13.24 -0.47
N GLY A 120 1.31 13.50 0.54
CA GLY A 120 2.01 14.77 0.72
C GLY A 120 3.02 15.09 -0.38
N ALA A 121 3.54 14.07 -1.07
CA ALA A 121 4.49 14.20 -2.17
C ALA A 121 3.83 14.36 -3.55
N LEU A 122 2.53 14.04 -3.69
CA LEU A 122 1.77 14.15 -4.94
C LEU A 122 1.19 15.57 -5.20
N LYS A 123 1.94 16.61 -4.82
CA LYS A 123 1.52 18.02 -5.00
C LYS A 123 1.76 18.52 -6.41
#